data_AF-A0A2N5TZB3-F1
#
_entry.id   AF-A0A2N5TZB3-F1
#
_cell.length_a   1.000
_cell.length_b   1.000
_cell.length_c   1.000
_cell.angle_alpha   90.00
_cell.angle_beta   90.00
_cell.angle_gamma   90.00
#
_symmetry.space_group_name_H-M   'P 1'
#
loop_
_entity.id
_entity.type
_entity.pdbx_description
1 polymer ?
#
loop_
_entity_poly.entity_id
_entity_poly.type
_entity_poly.pdbx_seq_one_letter_code
_entity_poly.pdbx_strand_id
1 'polypeptide(L)'
;MLTNNDTGSDNIENDDSDGLEMEGIAYGNFSNPATPGIDRSKFLSFWTTILYGLKVIMRTEKEPLVEFNKKHPKPKMDTAEWNNIIHQFYNKYCTGEARAQAYECSCIDPPETTPKASPQLSNFLIRLQEFSTVVEANRAMKAGDIGRLMNVWKMWLVMSQGLKGLNNYSSYLPPAVLLLNEVLTPDLAKLFCHSLLFSPSGRDNHFVAKDFYLEIQNYWLKYVYN
;
A
#
# COMPACT_ATOMS: atom_id res chain seq x y z
N MET A 1 11.74 48.75 34.25
CA MET A 1 11.02 48.75 35.54
C MET A 1 9.59 48.32 35.26
N LEU A 2 9.06 47.44 36.11
CA LEU A 2 7.74 46.77 36.06
C LEU A 2 7.63 45.60 35.07
N THR A 3 7.15 44.40 35.39
CA THR A 3 7.17 43.51 36.58
C THR A 3 6.56 42.19 36.08
N ASN A 4 7.05 41.07 36.58
CA ASN A 4 6.56 39.71 36.31
C ASN A 4 5.07 39.55 36.62
N ASN A 5 4.42 38.63 35.89
CA ASN A 5 3.49 37.68 36.49
C ASN A 5 3.57 36.35 35.70
N ASP A 6 4.02 35.33 36.42
CA ASP A 6 3.96 33.91 36.07
C ASP A 6 2.53 33.45 35.82
N THR A 7 2.36 32.51 34.90
CA THR A 7 1.62 31.25 35.15
C THR A 7 1.80 30.31 33.95
N GLY A 8 2.22 29.07 34.21
CA GLY A 8 1.80 27.91 33.42
C GLY A 8 2.76 27.43 32.33
N SER A 9 3.91 26.90 32.74
CA SER A 9 4.68 25.96 31.92
C SER A 9 3.94 24.62 31.87
N ASP A 10 3.00 24.48 30.94
CA ASP A 10 2.50 23.15 30.58
C ASP A 10 3.49 22.50 29.62
N ASN A 11 4.25 21.58 30.19
CA ASN A 11 5.05 20.61 29.46
C ASN A 11 4.12 19.82 28.53
N ILE A 12 4.14 20.14 27.24
CA ILE A 12 3.65 19.22 26.22
C ILE A 12 4.69 18.12 26.14
N GLU A 13 4.42 17.01 26.83
CA GLU A 13 5.08 15.73 26.60
C GLU A 13 5.02 15.43 25.10
N ASN A 14 6.19 15.42 24.46
CA ASN A 14 6.36 14.82 23.14
C ASN A 14 6.15 13.31 23.30
N ASP A 15 4.90 12.87 23.15
CA ASP A 15 4.56 11.46 23.01
C ASP A 15 4.91 11.04 21.58
N ASP A 16 6.16 10.56 21.41
CA ASP A 16 6.66 9.88 20.22
C ASP A 16 5.81 8.62 19.95
N SER A 17 4.64 8.84 19.36
CA SER A 17 3.69 7.81 18.92
C SER A 17 3.60 7.77 17.39
N ASP A 18 4.74 7.79 16.71
CA ASP A 18 4.90 7.52 15.26
C ASP A 18 4.60 6.04 14.87
N GLY A 19 3.85 5.32 15.71
CA GLY A 19 3.57 3.89 15.57
C GLY A 19 2.22 3.52 14.96
N LEU A 20 1.36 4.47 14.58
CA LEU A 20 -0.04 4.16 14.23
C LEU A 20 -0.59 4.77 12.92
N GLU A 21 0.22 5.42 12.09
CA GLU A 21 -0.31 6.03 10.85
C GLU A 21 -0.30 5.13 9.60
N MET A 22 0.23 3.89 9.66
CA MET A 22 0.14 2.96 8.52
C MET A 22 -1.29 2.40 8.31
N GLU A 23 -2.19 2.59 9.28
CA GLU A 23 -3.61 2.27 9.15
C GLU A 23 -4.45 3.39 8.49
N GLY A 24 -3.89 4.56 8.18
CA GLY A 24 -4.65 5.61 7.48
C GLY A 24 -4.45 5.58 5.97
N ILE A 25 -3.31 5.07 5.53
CA ILE A 25 -2.82 5.32 4.17
C ILE A 25 -3.45 4.30 3.22
N ALA A 26 -3.52 3.02 3.58
CA ALA A 26 -4.27 2.02 2.79
C ALA A 26 -5.80 2.11 2.95
N TYR A 27 -6.28 2.99 3.84
CA TYR A 27 -7.66 3.05 4.30
C TYR A 27 -8.42 4.26 3.75
N GLY A 28 -8.28 4.52 2.45
CA GLY A 28 -9.35 5.23 1.73
C GLY A 28 -10.63 4.39 1.83
N ASN A 29 -11.41 4.57 2.89
CA ASN A 29 -12.67 3.88 3.19
C ASN A 29 -12.64 2.33 3.18
N PHE A 30 -11.67 1.72 3.86
CA PHE A 30 -11.72 0.27 4.19
C PHE A 30 -12.22 -0.02 5.62
N SER A 31 -12.50 1.03 6.40
CA SER A 31 -13.01 0.98 7.78
C SER A 31 -14.46 1.47 7.92
N ASN A 32 -15.12 1.89 6.83
CA ASN A 32 -16.53 2.24 6.87
C ASN A 32 -17.38 0.95 6.95
N PRO A 33 -18.16 0.70 8.01
CA PRO A 33 -19.02 -0.48 8.10
C PRO A 33 -20.12 -0.53 7.02
N ALA A 34 -20.26 0.54 6.22
CA ALA A 34 -21.26 0.66 5.15
C ALA A 34 -20.75 0.36 3.73
N THR A 35 -19.49 -0.01 3.51
CA THR A 35 -19.00 -0.50 2.19
C THR A 35 -18.89 -2.03 2.19
N PRO A 36 -19.90 -2.76 1.66
CA PRO A 36 -19.80 -4.21 1.52
C PRO A 36 -18.85 -4.50 0.36
N GLY A 37 -17.64 -5.01 0.64
CA GLY A 37 -16.84 -5.58 -0.44
C GLY A 37 -15.37 -5.85 -0.23
N ILE A 38 -14.70 -5.33 0.81
CA ILE A 38 -13.26 -5.56 0.96
C ILE A 38 -12.94 -6.22 2.30
N ASP A 39 -12.70 -7.52 2.18
CA ASP A 39 -12.43 -8.43 3.28
C ASP A 39 -11.08 -8.10 3.95
N ARG A 40 -11.13 -7.69 5.22
CA ARG A 40 -9.96 -7.46 6.09
C ARG A 40 -9.02 -8.68 6.12
N SER A 41 -9.52 -9.88 5.82
CA SER A 41 -8.72 -11.10 5.70
C SER A 41 -7.62 -11.01 4.63
N LYS A 42 -7.86 -10.27 3.53
CA LYS A 42 -6.91 -10.18 2.40
C LYS A 42 -5.70 -9.31 2.72
N PHE A 43 -5.90 -8.21 3.46
CA PHE A 43 -4.80 -7.36 3.95
C PHE A 43 -4.02 -8.06 5.06
N LEU A 44 -4.71 -8.78 5.96
CA LEU A 44 -4.05 -9.58 6.98
C LEU A 44 -3.18 -10.69 6.34
N SER A 45 -3.65 -11.30 5.24
CA SER A 45 -2.88 -12.29 4.47
C SER A 45 -1.59 -11.69 3.90
N PHE A 46 -1.59 -10.46 3.39
CA PHE A 46 -0.39 -9.82 2.84
C PHE A 46 0.71 -9.64 3.89
N TRP A 47 0.38 -8.99 5.02
CA TRP A 47 1.33 -8.76 6.11
C TRP A 47 1.88 -10.07 6.67
N THR A 48 1.01 -11.08 6.81
CA THR A 48 1.40 -12.43 7.23
C THR A 48 2.44 -13.02 6.28
N THR A 49 2.33 -12.74 4.97
CA THR A 49 3.23 -13.33 3.98
C THR A 49 4.60 -12.63 3.94
N ILE A 50 4.64 -11.29 4.07
CA ILE A 50 5.91 -10.57 4.26
C ILE A 50 6.60 -11.06 5.53
N LEU A 51 5.85 -11.14 6.63
CA LEU A 51 6.37 -11.59 7.91
C LEU A 51 6.95 -12.99 7.83
N TYR A 52 6.26 -13.92 7.18
CA TYR A 52 6.77 -15.26 6.95
C TYR A 52 8.07 -15.24 6.12
N GLY A 53 8.13 -14.48 5.03
CA GLY A 53 9.34 -14.39 4.21
C GLY A 53 10.53 -13.76 4.96
N LEU A 54 10.28 -12.80 5.85
CA LEU A 54 11.30 -12.26 6.76
C LEU A 54 11.79 -13.34 7.73
N LYS A 55 10.88 -14.12 8.32
CA LYS A 55 11.25 -15.24 9.19
C LYS A 55 12.08 -16.31 8.46
N VAL A 56 11.82 -16.55 7.18
CA VAL A 56 12.63 -17.45 6.35
C VAL A 56 14.07 -16.96 6.19
N ILE A 57 14.27 -15.64 6.07
CA ILE A 57 15.60 -15.05 5.94
C ILE A 57 16.32 -15.05 7.28
N MET A 58 15.60 -14.75 8.35
CA MET A 58 16.10 -14.78 9.72
C MET A 58 16.29 -16.22 10.25
N ARG A 59 15.79 -17.24 9.55
CA ARG A 59 15.80 -18.66 9.96
C ARG A 59 15.05 -18.92 11.27
N THR A 60 13.99 -18.16 11.50
CA THR A 60 13.16 -18.20 12.72
C THR A 60 11.75 -18.73 12.43
N GLU A 61 11.54 -19.48 11.34
CA GLU A 61 10.19 -19.88 10.88
C GLU A 61 9.42 -20.62 11.97
N LYS A 62 10.14 -21.44 12.75
CA LYS A 62 9.60 -22.28 13.84
C LYS A 62 9.32 -21.52 15.14
N GLU A 63 9.82 -20.29 15.27
CA GLU A 63 9.63 -19.50 16.49
C GLU A 63 8.23 -18.88 16.50
N PRO A 64 7.44 -19.06 17.57
CA PRO A 64 6.12 -18.45 17.66
C PRO A 64 6.25 -16.93 17.79
N LEU A 65 5.34 -16.20 17.15
CA LEU A 65 5.22 -14.76 17.35
C LEU A 65 4.52 -14.54 18.69
N VAL A 66 5.28 -13.99 19.66
CA VAL A 66 4.75 -13.66 20.98
C VAL A 66 4.41 -12.18 21.01
N GLU A 67 3.25 -11.85 21.58
CA GLU A 67 2.82 -10.47 21.74
C GLU A 67 3.77 -9.70 22.67
N PHE A 68 4.16 -8.50 22.25
CA PHE A 68 5.09 -7.69 23.03
C PHE A 68 4.42 -7.20 24.31
N ASN A 69 5.06 -7.47 25.45
CA ASN A 69 4.58 -7.06 26.76
C ASN A 69 5.75 -6.85 27.73
N LYS A 70 5.48 -6.54 29.00
CA LYS A 70 6.54 -6.33 30.00
C LYS A 70 7.45 -7.56 30.22
N LYS A 71 6.97 -8.78 29.94
CA LYS A 71 7.73 -10.04 30.02
C LYS A 71 8.47 -10.38 28.71
N HIS A 72 7.96 -9.90 27.57
CA HIS A 72 8.54 -10.03 26.24
C HIS A 72 8.70 -8.65 25.61
N PRO A 73 9.74 -7.88 26.02
CA PRO A 73 9.96 -6.55 25.47
C PRO A 73 10.26 -6.61 23.97
N LYS A 74 10.02 -5.50 23.27
CA LYS A 74 10.33 -5.38 21.85
C LYS A 74 11.83 -5.68 21.63
N PRO A 75 12.18 -6.64 20.75
CA PRO A 75 13.58 -6.94 20.47
C PRO A 75 14.24 -5.71 19.86
N LYS A 76 15.47 -5.43 20.31
CA LYS A 76 16.33 -4.41 19.69
C LYS A 76 17.27 -5.11 18.73
N MET A 77 17.34 -4.60 17.51
CA MET A 77 18.22 -5.08 16.45
C MET A 77 19.06 -3.91 15.97
N ASP A 78 20.30 -4.19 15.57
CA ASP A 78 21.14 -3.19 14.94
C ASP A 78 20.56 -2.75 13.59
N THR A 79 20.66 -1.46 13.27
CA THR A 79 20.07 -0.92 12.03
C THR A 79 20.77 -1.46 10.78
N ALA A 80 22.08 -1.70 10.81
CA ALA A 80 22.79 -2.25 9.66
C ALA A 80 22.40 -3.73 9.43
N GLU A 81 22.24 -4.49 10.51
CA GLU A 81 21.71 -5.86 10.45
C GLU A 81 20.29 -5.90 9.89
N TRP A 82 19.39 -5.05 10.38
CA TRP A 82 18.04 -4.92 9.87
C TRP A 82 18.02 -4.60 8.37
N ASN A 83 18.79 -3.61 7.93
CA ASN A 83 18.88 -3.24 6.53
C ASN A 83 19.39 -4.39 5.66
N ASN A 84 20.38 -5.16 6.14
CA ASN A 84 20.87 -6.35 5.44
C ASN A 84 19.78 -7.41 5.27
N ILE A 85 18.97 -7.67 6.31
CA ILE A 85 17.81 -8.59 6.22
C ILE A 85 16.82 -8.11 5.17
N ILE A 86 16.52 -6.81 5.15
CA ILE A 86 15.62 -6.21 4.16
C ILE A 86 16.19 -6.33 2.74
N HIS A 87 17.48 -6.09 2.54
CA HIS A 87 18.12 -6.25 1.23
C HIS A 87 18.09 -7.71 0.76
N GLN A 88 18.32 -8.67 1.66
CA GLN A 88 18.19 -10.09 1.33
C GLN A 88 16.75 -10.44 0.95
N PHE A 89 15.75 -9.89 1.65
CA PHE A 89 14.34 -10.10 1.34
C PHE A 89 14.00 -9.55 -0.04
N TYR A 90 14.44 -8.33 -0.30
CA TYR A 90 14.24 -7.67 -1.58
C TYR A 90 14.85 -8.48 -2.72
N ASN A 91 16.13 -8.86 -2.60
CA ASN A 91 16.83 -9.60 -3.64
C ASN A 91 16.20 -10.97 -3.92
N LYS A 92 15.73 -11.65 -2.85
CA LYS A 92 15.16 -13.00 -2.93
C LYS A 92 13.72 -13.04 -3.45
N TYR A 93 12.91 -12.01 -3.18
CA TYR A 93 11.47 -12.06 -3.44
C TYR A 93 10.94 -10.88 -4.28
N CYS A 94 11.60 -9.73 -4.31
CA CYS A 94 11.05 -8.51 -4.92
C CYS A 94 11.66 -8.17 -6.29
N THR A 95 12.71 -8.86 -6.73
CA THR A 95 13.36 -8.59 -8.02
C THR A 95 12.63 -9.24 -9.20
N GLY A 96 12.80 -8.66 -10.39
CA GLY A 96 12.30 -9.25 -11.64
C GLY A 96 12.95 -10.61 -11.92
N GLU A 97 14.25 -10.74 -11.61
CA GLU A 97 15.01 -11.99 -11.75
C GLU A 97 14.48 -13.10 -10.85
N ALA A 98 14.23 -12.82 -9.56
CA ALA A 98 13.66 -13.80 -8.63
C ALA A 98 12.31 -14.33 -9.14
N ARG A 99 11.50 -13.48 -9.78
CA ARG A 99 10.23 -13.86 -10.37
C ARG A 99 10.40 -14.72 -11.62
N ALA A 100 11.30 -14.33 -12.52
CA ALA A 100 11.59 -15.11 -13.72
C ALA A 100 12.08 -16.52 -13.34
N GLN A 101 13.00 -16.61 -12.39
CA GLN A 101 13.49 -17.89 -11.86
C GLN A 101 12.37 -18.71 -11.21
N ALA A 102 11.51 -18.09 -10.39
CA ALA A 102 10.38 -18.80 -9.79
C ALA A 102 9.38 -19.32 -10.83
N TYR A 103 9.16 -18.57 -11.91
CA TYR A 103 8.32 -18.98 -13.03
C TYR A 103 8.96 -20.12 -13.83
N GLU A 104 10.21 -19.98 -14.24
CA GLU A 104 10.95 -21.01 -14.98
C GLU A 104 10.99 -22.34 -14.22
N CYS A 105 11.32 -22.29 -12.93
CA CYS A 105 11.27 -23.45 -12.07
C CYS A 105 9.87 -24.09 -12.11
N SER A 106 8.80 -23.29 -12.03
CA SER A 106 7.41 -23.82 -12.06
C SER A 106 6.98 -24.47 -13.37
N CYS A 107 7.70 -24.23 -14.48
CA CYS A 107 7.39 -24.77 -15.80
C CYS A 107 8.19 -26.03 -16.16
N ILE A 108 9.23 -26.36 -15.40
CA ILE A 108 10.10 -27.53 -15.64
C ILE A 108 9.59 -28.70 -14.79
N ASP A 109 9.22 -29.80 -15.44
CA ASP A 109 9.00 -31.07 -14.73
C ASP A 109 10.32 -31.47 -14.05
N PRO A 110 10.36 -31.63 -12.71
CA PRO A 110 11.59 -31.95 -12.03
C PRO A 110 12.10 -33.32 -12.48
N PRO A 111 13.43 -33.53 -12.59
CA PRO A 111 13.97 -34.87 -12.52
C PRO A 111 13.51 -35.51 -11.19
N GLU A 112 13.26 -36.82 -11.23
CA GLU A 112 12.63 -37.66 -10.18
C GLU A 112 13.19 -37.47 -8.75
N THR A 113 14.37 -36.85 -8.63
CA THR A 113 15.14 -36.66 -7.39
C THR A 113 15.02 -35.27 -6.76
N THR A 114 14.29 -34.32 -7.37
CA THR A 114 14.18 -32.93 -6.88
C THR A 114 12.76 -32.60 -6.40
N PRO A 115 12.60 -31.80 -5.32
CA PRO A 115 11.29 -31.34 -4.88
C PRO A 115 10.57 -30.61 -6.03
N LYS A 116 9.30 -30.95 -6.28
CA LYS A 116 8.48 -30.30 -7.29
C LYS A 116 8.58 -28.78 -7.16
N ALA A 117 9.03 -28.12 -8.22
CA ALA A 117 8.97 -26.68 -8.30
C ALA A 117 7.52 -26.25 -8.11
N SER A 118 7.26 -25.47 -7.07
CA SER A 118 5.90 -25.16 -6.70
C SER A 118 5.45 -23.90 -7.48
N PRO A 119 4.34 -23.96 -8.23
CA PRO A 119 3.72 -22.76 -8.80
C PRO A 119 3.32 -21.76 -7.70
N GLN A 120 3.30 -22.21 -6.44
CA GLN A 120 3.03 -21.42 -5.25
C GLN A 120 4.02 -20.27 -5.06
N LEU A 121 5.33 -20.48 -5.29
CA LEU A 121 6.33 -19.42 -5.16
C LEU A 121 6.14 -18.35 -6.23
N SER A 122 5.98 -18.76 -7.50
CA SER A 122 5.72 -17.84 -8.61
C SER A 122 4.46 -16.99 -8.36
N ASN A 123 3.35 -17.64 -8.00
CA ASN A 123 2.09 -16.96 -7.66
C ASN A 123 2.24 -16.03 -6.44
N PHE A 124 3.06 -16.41 -5.46
CA PHE A 124 3.35 -15.56 -4.31
C PHE A 124 4.12 -14.29 -4.71
N LEU A 125 5.15 -14.41 -5.55
CA LEU A 125 5.92 -13.25 -6.01
C LEU A 125 5.09 -12.29 -6.86
N ILE A 126 4.18 -12.82 -7.68
CA ILE A 126 3.20 -12.02 -8.42
C ILE A 126 2.34 -11.21 -7.43
N ARG A 127 1.78 -11.87 -6.40
CA ARG A 127 0.96 -11.20 -5.39
C ARG A 127 1.72 -10.10 -4.65
N LEU A 128 2.99 -10.31 -4.27
CA LEU A 128 3.81 -9.28 -3.63
C LEU A 128 3.98 -8.03 -4.52
N GLN A 129 4.18 -8.24 -5.82
CA GLN A 129 4.28 -7.15 -6.79
C GLN A 129 2.97 -6.37 -6.88
N GLU A 130 1.83 -7.06 -6.96
CA GLU A 130 0.50 -6.44 -7.03
C GLU A 130 0.25 -5.52 -5.83
N PHE A 131 0.55 -5.97 -4.61
CA PHE A 131 0.44 -5.13 -3.41
C PHE A 131 1.39 -3.92 -3.42
N SER A 132 2.59 -4.07 -3.99
CA SER A 132 3.53 -2.95 -4.10
C SER A 132 2.95 -1.82 -4.98
N THR A 133 2.16 -2.16 -6.01
CA THR A 133 1.47 -1.14 -6.82
C THR A 133 0.39 -0.37 -6.06
N VAL A 134 -0.26 -0.99 -5.06
CA VAL A 134 -1.23 -0.32 -4.17
C VAL A 134 -0.53 0.71 -3.28
N VAL A 135 0.61 0.33 -2.70
CA VAL A 135 1.43 1.25 -1.90
C VAL A 135 1.94 2.41 -2.75
N GLU A 136 2.37 2.14 -3.98
CA GLU A 136 2.86 3.16 -4.91
C GLU A 136 1.74 4.13 -5.35
N ALA A 137 0.57 3.61 -5.75
CA ALA A 137 -0.58 4.45 -6.11
C ALA A 137 -0.92 5.43 -4.98
N ASN A 138 -0.88 4.94 -3.75
CA ASN A 138 -1.20 5.71 -2.57
C ASN A 138 -0.16 6.79 -2.25
N ARG A 139 1.13 6.45 -2.33
CA ARG A 139 2.22 7.43 -2.19
C ARG A 139 2.17 8.49 -3.29
N ALA A 140 1.92 8.08 -4.54
CA ALA A 140 1.75 8.98 -5.67
C ALA A 140 0.55 9.90 -5.47
N MET A 141 -0.60 9.36 -5.05
CA MET A 141 -1.79 10.13 -4.72
C MET A 141 -1.50 11.17 -3.65
N LYS A 142 -0.92 10.77 -2.51
CA LYS A 142 -0.59 11.68 -1.41
C LYS A 142 0.35 12.79 -1.82
N ALA A 143 1.37 12.47 -2.62
CA ALA A 143 2.32 13.43 -3.17
C ALA A 143 1.72 14.34 -4.26
N GLY A 144 0.48 14.07 -4.72
CA GLY A 144 -0.12 14.78 -5.86
C GLY A 144 0.53 14.46 -7.21
N ASP A 145 1.33 13.39 -7.29
CA ASP A 145 2.06 13.00 -8.49
C ASP A 145 1.18 12.15 -9.41
N ILE A 146 0.44 12.83 -10.29
CA ILE A 146 -0.45 12.18 -11.24
C ILE A 146 0.29 11.35 -12.30
N GLY A 147 1.55 11.67 -12.59
CA GLY A 147 2.36 10.94 -13.56
C GLY A 147 2.68 9.52 -13.05
N ARG A 148 3.15 9.43 -11.80
CA ARG A 148 3.37 8.14 -11.12
C ARG A 148 2.06 7.36 -10.97
N LEU A 149 0.98 8.04 -10.60
CA LEU A 149 -0.34 7.41 -10.47
C LEU A 149 -0.84 6.83 -11.81
N MET A 150 -0.62 7.55 -12.92
CA MET A 150 -1.00 7.09 -14.26
C MET A 150 -0.26 5.80 -14.67
N ASN A 151 1.01 5.66 -14.29
CA ASN A 151 1.77 4.43 -14.54
C ASN A 151 1.16 3.24 -13.77
N VAL A 152 0.69 3.47 -12.53
CA VAL A 152 -0.01 2.43 -11.77
C VAL A 152 -1.35 2.08 -12.42
N TRP A 153 -2.12 3.08 -12.85
CA TRP A 153 -3.40 2.86 -13.53
C TRP A 153 -3.26 2.06 -14.83
N LYS A 154 -2.17 2.25 -15.58
CA LYS A 154 -1.85 1.44 -16.78
C LYS A 154 -1.61 -0.04 -16.44
N MET A 155 -0.99 -0.35 -15.30
CA MET A 155 -0.85 -1.72 -14.84
C MET A 155 -2.21 -2.28 -14.37
N TRP A 156 -2.95 -1.47 -13.62
CA TRP A 156 -4.25 -1.87 -13.05
C TRP A 156 -5.31 -2.10 -14.11
N LEU A 157 -5.25 -1.38 -15.23
CA LEU A 157 -6.08 -1.58 -16.42
C LEU A 157 -6.15 -3.06 -16.82
N VAL A 158 -5.00 -3.74 -16.85
CA VAL A 158 -4.91 -5.16 -17.23
C VAL A 158 -5.34 -6.04 -16.06
N MET A 159 -4.82 -5.78 -14.86
CA MET A 159 -5.09 -6.61 -13.68
C MET A 159 -6.57 -6.62 -13.28
N SER A 160 -7.25 -5.47 -13.39
CA SER A 160 -8.66 -5.33 -13.01
C SER A 160 -9.59 -6.22 -13.84
N GLN A 161 -9.19 -6.60 -15.06
CA GLN A 161 -9.99 -7.51 -15.90
C GLN A 161 -10.00 -8.95 -15.36
N GLY A 162 -8.94 -9.35 -14.66
CA GLY A 162 -8.81 -10.70 -14.08
C GLY A 162 -9.43 -10.83 -12.69
N LEU A 163 -9.73 -9.72 -12.01
CA LEU A 163 -10.17 -9.71 -10.62
C LEU A 163 -11.71 -9.68 -10.51
N LYS A 164 -12.28 -10.78 -10.03
CA LYS A 164 -13.72 -10.85 -9.72
C LYS A 164 -14.08 -9.89 -8.58
N GLY A 165 -15.10 -9.06 -8.79
CA GLY A 165 -15.61 -8.11 -7.80
C GLY A 165 -15.13 -6.66 -8.00
N LEU A 166 -14.24 -6.41 -8.97
CA LEU A 166 -13.75 -5.07 -9.30
C LEU A 166 -14.45 -4.45 -10.51
N ASN A 167 -15.75 -4.76 -10.70
CA ASN A 167 -16.50 -4.47 -11.92
C ASN A 167 -16.52 -2.98 -12.33
N ASN A 168 -16.55 -2.07 -11.35
CA ASN A 168 -16.50 -0.63 -11.63
C ASN A 168 -15.15 -0.23 -12.23
N TYR A 169 -14.05 -0.63 -11.59
CA TYR A 169 -12.71 -0.33 -12.08
C TYR A 169 -12.43 -1.03 -13.41
N SER A 170 -12.81 -2.30 -13.57
CA SER A 170 -12.63 -3.01 -14.84
C SER A 170 -13.39 -2.37 -16.00
N SER A 171 -14.50 -1.68 -15.73
CA SER A 171 -15.32 -1.02 -16.75
C SER A 171 -14.86 0.41 -17.05
N TYR A 172 -14.55 1.21 -16.02
CA TYR A 172 -14.31 2.65 -16.16
C TYR A 172 -12.82 3.04 -16.25
N LEU A 173 -11.90 2.25 -15.67
CA LEU A 173 -10.47 2.55 -15.73
C LEU A 173 -9.91 2.47 -17.16
N PRO A 174 -10.24 1.44 -17.98
CA PRO A 174 -9.78 1.38 -19.37
C PRO A 174 -10.09 2.63 -20.21
N PRO A 175 -11.36 3.07 -20.33
CA PRO A 175 -11.67 4.24 -21.14
C PRO A 175 -11.06 5.51 -20.55
N ALA A 176 -10.95 5.65 -19.23
CA ALA A 176 -10.33 6.81 -18.61
C ALA A 176 -8.83 6.92 -18.95
N VAL A 177 -8.08 5.82 -18.86
CA VAL A 177 -6.64 5.80 -19.21
C VAL A 177 -6.45 6.10 -20.69
N LEU A 178 -7.23 5.48 -21.59
CA LEU A 178 -7.15 5.75 -23.03
C LEU A 178 -7.51 7.20 -23.37
N LEU A 179 -8.57 7.74 -22.75
CA LEU A 179 -8.98 9.12 -22.96
C LEU A 179 -7.85 10.09 -22.61
N LEU A 180 -7.24 9.91 -21.43
CA LEU A 180 -6.21 10.80 -20.90
C LEU A 180 -4.85 10.66 -21.62
N ASN A 181 -4.53 9.51 -22.21
CA ASN A 181 -3.22 9.28 -22.83
C ASN A 181 -3.24 9.41 -24.37
N GLU A 182 -4.33 9.01 -25.03
CA GLU A 182 -4.33 8.82 -26.49
C GLU A 182 -5.37 9.69 -27.23
N VAL A 183 -6.48 10.04 -26.58
CA VAL A 183 -7.61 10.71 -27.26
C VAL A 183 -7.59 12.22 -27.05
N LEU A 184 -7.33 12.68 -25.82
CA LEU A 184 -7.30 14.11 -25.53
C LEU A 184 -6.01 14.75 -26.05
N THR A 185 -6.10 16.03 -26.43
CA THR A 185 -4.90 16.82 -26.71
C THR A 185 -4.04 16.93 -25.45
N PRO A 186 -2.70 17.04 -25.56
CA PRO A 186 -1.81 17.06 -24.39
C PRO A 186 -2.18 18.11 -23.34
N ASP A 187 -2.60 19.30 -23.77
CA ASP A 187 -2.99 20.38 -22.86
C ASP A 187 -4.28 20.06 -22.10
N LEU A 188 -5.26 19.44 -22.78
CA LEU A 188 -6.52 19.06 -22.17
C LEU A 188 -6.35 17.86 -21.24
N ALA A 189 -5.55 16.88 -21.65
CA ALA A 189 -5.14 15.76 -20.80
C ALA A 189 -4.45 16.27 -19.53
N LYS A 190 -3.51 17.22 -19.65
CA LYS A 190 -2.84 17.85 -18.52
C LYS A 190 -3.85 18.51 -17.57
N LEU A 191 -4.78 19.29 -18.10
CA LEU A 191 -5.83 19.94 -17.29
C LEU A 191 -6.65 18.91 -16.51
N PHE A 192 -7.14 17.85 -17.18
CA PHE A 192 -7.92 16.81 -16.52
C PHE A 192 -7.10 16.06 -15.48
N CYS A 193 -5.87 15.66 -15.80
CA CYS A 193 -4.96 14.98 -14.87
C CYS A 193 -4.72 15.78 -13.58
N HIS A 194 -4.46 17.09 -13.70
CA HIS A 194 -4.31 17.96 -12.53
C HIS A 194 -5.61 18.19 -11.74
N SER A 195 -6.77 17.88 -12.31
CA SER A 195 -8.08 17.99 -11.63
C SER A 195 -8.52 16.72 -10.90
N LEU A 196 -7.83 15.59 -11.10
CA LEU A 196 -8.18 14.29 -10.49
C LEU A 196 -7.85 14.24 -8.99
N LEU A 197 -6.77 14.93 -8.60
CA LEU A 197 -6.32 15.01 -7.21
C LEU A 197 -6.53 16.42 -6.67
N PHE A 198 -6.87 16.50 -5.40
CA PHE A 198 -7.12 17.75 -4.70
C PHE A 198 -6.46 17.67 -3.32
N SER A 199 -5.88 18.78 -2.85
CA SER A 199 -5.31 18.87 -1.48
C SER A 199 -6.21 19.77 -0.63
N PRO A 200 -7.09 19.19 0.22
CA PRO A 200 -8.03 19.98 1.03
C PRO A 200 -7.35 20.91 2.03
N SER A 201 -6.21 20.49 2.57
CA SER A 201 -5.47 21.28 3.57
C SER A 201 -4.31 22.08 2.99
N GLY A 202 -3.96 21.86 1.71
CA GLY A 202 -2.79 22.46 1.07
C GLY A 202 -1.44 21.96 1.62
N ARG A 203 -1.44 21.02 2.58
CA ARG A 203 -0.22 20.44 3.15
C ARG A 203 0.44 19.46 2.18
N ASP A 204 1.76 19.38 2.27
CA ASP A 204 2.54 18.38 1.57
C ASP A 204 2.08 16.96 1.95
N ASN A 205 2.13 16.05 0.99
CA ASN A 205 1.68 14.66 1.14
C ASN A 205 0.21 14.48 1.58
N HIS A 206 -0.64 15.50 1.37
CA HIS A 206 -2.04 15.51 1.78
C HIS A 206 -3.03 15.63 0.61
N PHE A 207 -2.61 15.23 -0.59
CA PHE A 207 -3.52 15.10 -1.72
C PHE A 207 -4.42 13.87 -1.56
N VAL A 208 -5.67 14.02 -1.98
CA VAL A 208 -6.67 12.96 -2.04
C VAL A 208 -7.34 12.96 -3.41
N ALA A 209 -7.98 11.84 -3.75
CA ALA A 209 -8.78 11.78 -4.97
C ALA A 209 -10.03 12.68 -4.82
N LYS A 210 -10.40 13.36 -5.92
CA LYS A 210 -11.51 14.30 -5.92
C LYS A 210 -12.85 13.63 -5.60
N ASP A 211 -13.07 12.42 -6.12
CA ASP A 211 -14.25 11.60 -5.82
C ASP A 211 -14.37 11.26 -4.33
N PHE A 212 -13.28 10.84 -3.69
CA PHE A 212 -13.22 10.58 -2.26
C PHE A 212 -13.58 11.83 -1.42
N TYR A 213 -13.06 12.99 -1.82
CA TYR A 213 -13.43 14.23 -1.14
C TYR A 213 -14.93 14.56 -1.31
N LEU A 214 -15.50 14.33 -2.50
CA LEU A 214 -16.93 14.50 -2.75
C LEU A 214 -17.78 13.52 -1.92
N GLU A 215 -17.33 12.27 -1.72
CA GLU A 215 -17.99 11.31 -0.84
C GLU A 215 -18.04 11.80 0.61
N ILE A 216 -16.93 12.36 1.11
CA ILE A 216 -16.90 12.96 2.45
C ILE A 216 -17.94 14.08 2.53
N GLN A 217 -17.96 15.01 1.57
CA GLN A 217 -18.94 16.11 1.56
C GLN A 217 -20.39 15.61 1.52
N ASN A 218 -20.66 14.58 0.70
CA ASN A 218 -21.98 13.95 0.64
C ASN A 218 -22.37 13.29 1.97
N TYR A 219 -21.42 12.68 2.67
CA TYR A 219 -21.65 12.12 4.00
C TYR A 219 -22.06 13.21 5.00
N TRP A 220 -21.33 14.33 5.06
CA TRP A 220 -21.67 15.46 5.93
C TRP A 220 -23.07 16.00 5.65
N LEU A 221 -23.40 16.20 4.37
CA LEU A 221 -24.74 16.63 3.95
C LEU A 221 -25.83 15.66 4.38
N LYS A 222 -25.57 14.35 4.35
CA LYS A 222 -26.60 13.34 4.64
C LYS A 222 -26.83 13.12 6.14
N TYR A 223 -25.79 13.21 6.97
CA TYR A 223 -25.86 12.76 8.36
C TYR A 223 -25.68 13.86 9.40
N VAL A 224 -25.15 15.03 9.01
CA VAL A 224 -24.89 16.14 9.92
C VAL A 224 -25.82 17.32 9.66
N TYR A 225 -26.07 17.64 8.39
CA TYR A 225 -26.85 18.81 7.99
C TYR A 225 -28.29 18.52 7.52
N ASN A 226 -28.64 17.25 7.30
CA ASN A 226 -30.02 16.77 7.12
C ASN A 226 -30.50 16.09 8.40
#